data_AF-A0A1L9C413-F1
#
_entry.id   AF-A0A1L9C413-F1
#
_cell.length_a   1.000
_cell.length_b   1.000
_cell.length_c   1.000
_cell.angle_alpha   90.00
_cell.angle_beta   90.00
_cell.angle_gamma   90.00
#
_symmetry.space_group_name_H-M   'P 1'
#
loop_
_entity.id
_entity.type
_entity.pdbx_description
1 polymer ?
#
loop_
_entity_poly.entity_id
_entity_poly.type
_entity_poly.pdbx_seq_one_letter_code
_entity_poly.pdbx_strand_id
1 'polypeptide(L)'
;MQNVKTGFNSIVKYLSTKKEVGRRSIGLLVDGPNVLRKEFDVNLEEIRDVLKEYGNVKIGRVFLNQYASNKLVEAVENNGFEPVICSSDVDVRLAVEGMDLVHNPNIDTLALVTRDADFKPLLNKANEHGKETIIFGVEPGFSTALRNSSDYVVILNTGEVSIPEEEMS
;
A
#
# COMPACT_ATOMS: atom_id res chain seq x y z
N MET A 1 6.93 12.06 -28.49
CA MET A 1 6.33 12.12 -27.14
C MET A 1 5.18 11.13 -27.05
N GLN A 2 5.45 9.92 -26.56
CA GLN A 2 4.41 8.94 -26.26
C GLN A 2 4.03 9.04 -24.77
N ASN A 3 2.73 9.16 -24.52
CA ASN A 3 2.12 9.35 -23.22
C ASN A 3 2.38 8.17 -22.26
N VAL A 4 3.09 8.40 -21.17
CA VAL A 4 3.29 7.44 -20.07
C VAL A 4 2.05 7.37 -19.13
N LYS A 5 0.94 8.05 -19.46
CA LYS A 5 -0.30 8.08 -18.66
C LYS A 5 -1.22 6.86 -18.82
N THR A 6 -0.76 5.77 -19.42
CA THR A 6 -1.62 4.64 -19.85
C THR A 6 -1.94 3.63 -18.75
N GLY A 7 -1.09 3.44 -17.73
CA GLY A 7 -1.35 2.49 -16.64
C GLY A 7 -2.41 2.97 -15.65
N PHE A 8 -2.20 4.17 -15.11
CA PHE A 8 -3.06 4.79 -14.10
C PHE A 8 -4.50 4.97 -14.61
N ASN A 9 -4.66 5.53 -15.81
CA ASN A 9 -5.98 5.78 -16.40
C ASN A 9 -6.75 4.50 -16.75
N SER A 10 -6.05 3.41 -17.07
CA SER A 10 -6.68 2.12 -17.38
C SER A 10 -7.22 1.45 -16.13
N ILE A 11 -6.48 1.53 -15.02
CA ILE A 11 -6.93 1.10 -13.70
C ILE A 11 -8.10 1.98 -13.23
N VAL A 12 -7.95 3.31 -13.27
CA VAL A 12 -9.01 4.25 -12.90
C VAL A 12 -10.30 4.00 -13.69
N LYS A 13 -10.20 3.74 -15.00
CA LYS A 13 -11.36 3.44 -15.86
C LYS A 13 -11.97 2.07 -15.55
N TYR A 14 -11.17 1.03 -15.31
CA TYR A 14 -11.66 -0.29 -14.94
C TYR A 14 -12.35 -0.27 -13.56
N LEU A 15 -11.73 0.34 -12.56
CA LEU A 15 -12.27 0.51 -11.21
C LEU A 15 -13.57 1.32 -11.21
N SER A 16 -13.65 2.36 -12.05
CA SER A 16 -14.88 3.15 -12.23
C SER A 16 -16.04 2.36 -12.82
N THR A 17 -15.80 1.23 -13.51
CA THR A 17 -16.87 0.40 -14.09
C THR A 17 -17.45 -0.63 -13.11
N LYS A 18 -16.75 -0.98 -12.01
CA LYS A 18 -17.28 -1.84 -10.94
C LYS A 18 -18.09 -1.10 -9.86
N LYS A 19 -18.36 0.19 -10.08
CA LYS A 19 -19.01 1.13 -9.16
C LYS A 19 -20.47 0.79 -8.79
N GLU A 20 -21.02 -0.31 -9.30
CA GLU A 20 -22.40 -0.76 -9.01
C GLU A 20 -22.57 -1.49 -7.67
N VAL A 21 -21.48 -1.89 -7.00
CA VAL A 21 -21.52 -2.40 -5.62
C VAL A 21 -20.89 -1.33 -4.73
N GLY A 22 -21.55 -0.95 -3.63
CA GLY A 22 -21.14 0.20 -2.79
C GLY A 22 -19.64 0.30 -2.50
N ARG A 23 -19.14 1.53 -2.28
CA ARG A 23 -17.72 1.81 -2.03
C ARG A 23 -17.10 0.77 -1.08
N ARG A 24 -16.10 0.03 -1.57
CA ARG A 24 -15.40 -1.04 -0.83
C ARG A 24 -14.90 -0.55 0.51
N SER A 25 -15.02 -1.37 1.55
CA SER A 25 -14.41 -1.09 2.85
C SER A 25 -13.01 -1.68 2.89
N ILE A 26 -12.00 -0.82 3.03
CA ILE A 26 -10.59 -1.19 2.86
C ILE A 26 -9.91 -1.20 4.23
N GLY A 27 -9.16 -2.27 4.50
CA GLY A 27 -8.16 -2.33 5.56
C GLY A 27 -6.76 -2.18 4.98
N LEU A 28 -6.07 -1.10 5.32
CA LEU A 28 -4.71 -0.77 4.87
C LEU A 28 -3.71 -1.06 5.99
N LEU A 29 -2.67 -1.84 5.66
CA LEU A 29 -1.52 -2.08 6.51
C LEU A 29 -0.24 -1.67 5.79
N VAL A 30 0.55 -0.81 6.43
CA VAL A 30 1.81 -0.28 5.88
C VAL A 30 2.99 -0.79 6.69
N ASP A 31 3.93 -1.43 6.02
CA ASP A 31 5.19 -1.92 6.56
C ASP A 31 6.23 -0.78 6.62
N GLY A 32 6.18 0.00 7.70
CA GLY A 32 7.00 1.20 7.86
C GLY A 32 8.51 0.97 7.71
N PRO A 33 9.12 -0.02 8.41
CA PRO A 33 10.55 -0.29 8.29
C PRO A 33 11.01 -0.61 6.86
N ASN A 34 10.17 -1.22 6.03
CA ASN A 34 10.56 -1.60 4.67
C ASN A 34 10.21 -0.56 3.60
N VAL A 35 9.23 0.32 3.84
CA VAL A 35 8.73 1.26 2.81
C VAL A 35 8.97 2.74 3.13
N LEU A 36 9.04 3.14 4.41
CA LEU A 36 9.23 4.55 4.80
C LEU A 36 10.71 4.94 4.95
N ARG A 37 11.60 4.26 4.21
CA ARG A 37 13.01 4.62 4.15
C ARG A 37 13.19 5.75 3.14
N LYS A 38 14.11 6.67 3.44
CA LYS A 38 14.37 7.86 2.62
C LYS A 38 14.71 7.53 1.16
N GLU A 39 15.32 6.38 0.91
CA GLU A 39 15.71 5.95 -0.43
C GLU A 39 14.53 5.56 -1.35
N PHE A 40 13.33 5.37 -0.79
CA PHE A 40 12.12 4.96 -1.53
C PHE A 40 11.08 6.06 -1.69
N ASP A 41 11.27 7.21 -1.04
CA ASP A 41 10.40 8.41 -1.13
C ASP A 41 8.89 8.11 -1.14
N VAL A 42 8.46 7.15 -0.32
CA VAL A 42 7.07 6.70 -0.29
C VAL A 42 6.18 7.77 0.33
N ASN A 43 5.19 8.22 -0.44
CA ASN A 43 4.22 9.20 0.01
C ASN A 43 2.92 8.54 0.50
N LEU A 44 2.65 8.66 1.81
CA LEU A 44 1.41 8.17 2.44
C LEU A 44 0.14 8.85 1.88
N GLU A 45 0.25 10.11 1.45
CA GLU A 45 -0.84 10.83 0.82
C GLU A 45 -1.25 10.23 -0.52
N GLU A 46 -0.28 9.83 -1.34
CA GLU A 46 -0.54 9.18 -2.64
C GLU A 46 -1.27 7.85 -2.45
N ILE A 47 -0.80 7.02 -1.52
CA ILE A 47 -1.46 5.75 -1.17
C ILE A 47 -2.91 6.00 -0.76
N ARG A 48 -3.13 6.97 0.12
CA ARG A 48 -4.47 7.35 0.60
C ARG A 48 -5.37 7.77 -0.55
N ASP A 49 -4.87 8.58 -1.46
CA ASP A 49 -5.68 9.14 -2.54
C ASP A 49 -6.04 8.09 -3.60
N VAL A 50 -5.12 7.18 -3.93
CA VAL A 50 -5.43 5.98 -4.74
C VAL A 50 -6.53 5.14 -4.08
N LEU A 51 -6.44 4.90 -2.77
CA LEU A 51 -7.44 4.11 -2.05
C LEU A 51 -8.81 4.80 -1.94
N LYS A 52 -8.86 6.14 -1.88
CA LYS A 52 -10.13 6.91 -1.88
C LYS A 52 -10.89 6.79 -3.20
N GLU A 53 -10.18 6.62 -4.30
CA GLU A 53 -10.80 6.35 -5.61
C GLU A 53 -11.40 4.94 -5.65
N TYR A 54 -10.73 3.98 -5.00
CA TYR A 54 -11.15 2.59 -4.91
C TYR A 54 -12.33 2.37 -3.94
N GLY A 55 -12.29 3.02 -2.78
CA GLY A 55 -13.24 2.78 -1.70
C GLY A 55 -13.00 3.67 -0.49
N ASN A 56 -13.42 3.19 0.68
CA ASN A 56 -13.27 3.87 1.94
C ASN A 56 -12.26 3.11 2.80
N VAL A 57 -11.14 3.74 3.14
CA VAL A 57 -10.22 3.21 4.16
C VAL A 57 -10.93 3.26 5.50
N LYS A 58 -11.30 2.09 6.03
CA LYS A 58 -11.96 1.94 7.35
C LYS A 58 -10.95 1.76 8.46
N ILE A 59 -9.87 1.04 8.16
CA ILE A 59 -8.73 0.82 9.04
C ILE A 59 -7.51 1.13 8.22
N GLY A 60 -6.66 2.04 8.68
CA GLY A 60 -5.40 2.37 8.04
C GLY A 60 -4.32 2.47 9.08
N ARG A 61 -3.39 1.52 9.08
CA ARG A 61 -2.35 1.40 10.10
C ARG A 61 -0.98 1.38 9.48
N VAL A 62 -0.05 2.10 10.12
CA VAL A 62 1.36 2.11 9.74
C VAL A 62 2.17 1.51 10.88
N PHE A 63 2.78 0.35 10.63
CA PHE A 63 3.59 -0.33 11.62
C PHE A 63 4.99 0.27 11.63
N LEU A 64 5.44 0.68 12.80
CA LEU A 64 6.72 1.35 13.00
C LEU A 64 7.51 0.60 14.06
N ASN A 65 8.84 0.64 13.96
CA ASN A 65 9.69 0.13 15.04
C ASN A 65 9.60 1.03 16.29
N GLN A 66 9.97 0.49 17.45
CA GLN A 66 9.97 1.21 18.73
C GLN A 66 10.86 2.46 18.79
N TYR A 67 11.76 2.65 17.82
CA TYR A 67 12.67 3.79 17.74
C TYR A 67 12.21 4.83 16.72
N ALA A 68 10.98 4.72 16.21
CA ALA A 68 10.42 5.68 15.28
C ALA A 68 10.39 7.09 15.89
N SER A 69 10.89 8.06 15.13
CA SER A 69 10.92 9.45 15.59
C SER A 69 9.50 10.01 15.73
N ASN A 70 9.27 10.91 16.69
CA ASN A 70 7.98 11.59 16.86
C ASN A 70 7.49 12.26 15.57
N LYS A 71 8.39 12.86 14.77
CA LYS A 71 8.03 13.45 13.47
C LYS A 71 7.42 12.46 12.48
N LEU A 72 7.89 11.20 12.49
CA LEU A 72 7.35 10.16 11.64
C LEU A 72 5.96 9.73 12.11
N VAL A 73 5.78 9.60 13.43
CA VAL A 73 4.48 9.32 14.06
C VAL A 73 3.48 10.42 13.71
N GLU A 74 3.85 11.69 13.89
CA GLU A 74 3.02 12.84 13.50
C GLU A 74 2.69 12.85 12.00
N ALA A 75 3.65 12.52 11.14
CA ALA A 75 3.43 12.44 9.70
C ALA A 75 2.41 11.35 9.31
N VAL A 76 2.43 10.21 10.00
CA VAL A 76 1.44 9.13 9.83
C VAL A 76 0.05 9.62 10.24
N GLU A 77 -0.08 10.23 11.42
CA GLU A 77 -1.35 10.74 11.94
C GLU A 77 -1.94 11.85 11.06
N ASN A 78 -1.11 12.78 10.60
CA ASN A 78 -1.52 13.87 9.71
C ASN A 78 -2.04 13.36 8.35
N ASN A 79 -1.63 12.16 7.93
CA ASN A 79 -2.16 11.50 6.73
C ASN A 79 -3.46 10.74 6.99
N GLY A 80 -3.95 10.69 8.24
CA GLY A 80 -5.18 10.03 8.62
C GLY A 80 -5.02 8.53 8.90
N PHE A 81 -3.80 8.09 9.21
CA PHE A 81 -3.51 6.70 9.57
C PHE A 81 -3.13 6.57 11.05
N GLU A 82 -3.34 5.38 11.61
CA GLU A 82 -2.96 5.03 12.97
C GLU A 82 -1.51 4.52 13.00
N PRO A 83 -0.58 5.18 13.72
CA PRO A 83 0.75 4.64 13.93
C PRO A 83 0.73 3.51 14.96
N VAL A 84 1.25 2.34 14.60
CA VAL A 84 1.37 1.18 15.50
C VAL A 84 2.85 0.97 15.83
N ILE A 85 3.24 1.35 17.06
CA ILE A 85 4.61 1.17 17.53
C ILE A 85 4.82 -0.28 18.00
N CYS A 86 5.77 -0.97 17.37
CA CYS A 86 6.07 -2.37 17.66
C CYS A 86 7.36 -2.47 18.48
N SER A 87 7.27 -3.06 19.67
CA SER A 87 8.42 -3.47 20.50
C SER A 87 9.00 -4.82 20.09
N SER A 88 8.24 -5.60 19.30
CA SER A 88 8.63 -6.86 18.69
C SER A 88 8.82 -6.71 17.19
N ASP A 89 9.10 -7.84 16.53
CA ASP A 89 9.12 -7.97 15.08
C ASP A 89 7.87 -7.35 14.44
N VAL A 90 8.09 -6.43 13.50
CA VAL A 90 7.03 -5.69 12.81
C VAL A 90 6.29 -6.59 11.84
N ASP A 91 6.98 -7.53 11.20
CA ASP A 91 6.42 -8.40 10.17
C ASP A 91 5.43 -9.39 10.80
N VAL A 92 5.80 -9.94 11.97
CA VAL A 92 4.88 -10.78 12.76
C VAL A 92 3.65 -9.99 13.18
N ARG A 93 3.82 -8.76 13.70
CA ARG A 93 2.67 -7.95 14.13
C ARG A 93 1.75 -7.59 12.96
N LEU A 94 2.33 -7.23 11.81
CA LEU A 94 1.58 -6.90 10.59
C LEU A 94 0.82 -8.13 10.09
N ALA A 95 1.44 -9.31 10.09
CA ALA A 95 0.79 -10.56 9.66
C ALA A 95 -0.42 -10.92 10.55
N VAL A 96 -0.29 -10.76 11.87
CA VAL A 96 -1.38 -11.01 12.84
C VAL A 96 -2.55 -10.06 12.59
N GLU A 97 -2.27 -8.76 12.52
CA GLU A 97 -3.30 -7.73 12.26
C GLU A 97 -3.92 -7.90 10.86
N GLY A 98 -3.13 -8.36 9.88
CA GLY A 98 -3.60 -8.75 8.56
C GLY A 98 -4.62 -9.86 8.64
N MET A 99 -4.37 -10.91 9.41
CA MET A 99 -5.31 -12.01 9.56
C MET A 99 -6.60 -11.59 10.29
N ASP A 100 -6.52 -10.64 11.22
CA ASP A 100 -7.69 -10.03 11.85
C ASP A 100 -8.55 -9.28 10.83
N LEU A 101 -7.93 -8.51 9.92
CA LEU A 101 -8.64 -7.87 8.80
C LEU A 101 -9.26 -8.89 7.84
N VAL A 102 -8.56 -9.99 7.56
CA VAL A 102 -9.07 -11.07 6.71
C VAL A 102 -10.32 -11.73 7.31
N HIS A 103 -10.47 -11.78 8.62
CA HIS A 103 -11.70 -12.29 9.26
C HIS A 103 -12.74 -11.22 9.56
N ASN A 104 -12.41 -9.94 9.43
CA ASN A 104 -13.33 -8.86 9.72
C ASN A 104 -14.44 -8.78 8.64
N PRO A 105 -15.73 -8.97 8.99
CA PRO A 105 -16.82 -8.94 8.02
C PRO A 105 -17.10 -7.54 7.47
N ASN A 106 -16.56 -6.49 8.09
CA ASN A 106 -16.73 -5.10 7.64
C ASN A 106 -15.61 -4.63 6.69
N ILE A 107 -14.68 -5.51 6.35
CA ILE A 107 -13.57 -5.22 5.43
C ILE A 107 -13.73 -6.11 4.20
N ASP A 108 -13.81 -5.51 3.03
CA ASP A 108 -13.93 -6.23 1.76
C ASP A 108 -12.57 -6.44 1.09
N THR A 109 -11.63 -5.55 1.38
CA THR A 109 -10.36 -5.44 0.67
C THR A 109 -9.20 -5.30 1.66
N LEU A 110 -8.18 -6.14 1.51
CA LEU A 110 -6.89 -6.01 2.20
C LEU A 110 -5.91 -5.26 1.29
N ALA A 111 -5.49 -4.07 1.71
CA ALA A 111 -4.43 -3.31 1.07
C ALA A 111 -3.14 -3.42 1.90
N LEU A 112 -2.06 -3.85 1.26
CA LEU A 112 -0.73 -3.98 1.88
C LEU A 112 0.25 -3.03 1.18
N VAL A 113 1.09 -2.36 1.96
CA VAL A 113 2.21 -1.56 1.44
C VAL A 113 3.48 -2.17 1.98
N THR A 114 4.15 -2.98 1.18
CA THR A 114 5.38 -3.67 1.55
C THR A 114 6.15 -4.07 0.29
N ARG A 115 7.45 -4.31 0.46
CA ARG A 115 8.31 -4.95 -0.56
C ARG A 115 8.67 -6.39 -0.20
N ASP A 116 8.29 -6.86 0.98
CA ASP A 116 8.73 -8.15 1.49
C ASP A 116 7.86 -9.29 0.93
N ALA A 117 8.51 -10.22 0.24
CA ALA A 117 7.87 -11.39 -0.34
C ALA A 117 7.29 -12.35 0.72
N ASP A 118 7.74 -12.24 1.97
CA ASP A 118 7.29 -13.09 3.07
C ASP A 118 5.82 -12.82 3.45
N PHE A 119 5.20 -11.72 2.98
CA PHE A 119 3.76 -11.49 3.11
C PHE A 119 2.89 -12.22 2.08
N LYS A 120 3.48 -12.97 1.14
CA LYS A 120 2.71 -13.78 0.18
C LYS A 120 1.70 -14.74 0.85
N PRO A 121 2.02 -15.46 1.93
CA PRO A 121 1.05 -16.32 2.61
C PRO A 121 -0.16 -15.54 3.16
N LEU A 122 0.03 -14.30 3.64
CA LEU A 122 -1.07 -13.44 4.08
C LEU A 122 -1.99 -13.06 2.92
N LEU A 123 -1.43 -12.67 1.77
CA LEU A 123 -2.20 -12.39 0.56
C LEU A 123 -3.00 -13.63 0.11
N ASN A 124 -2.37 -14.80 0.10
CA ASN A 124 -3.06 -16.05 -0.22
C ASN A 124 -4.23 -16.32 0.74
N LYS A 125 -4.03 -16.08 2.05
CA LYS A 125 -5.11 -16.21 3.03
C LYS A 125 -6.24 -15.22 2.81
N ALA A 126 -5.93 -13.98 2.46
CA ALA A 126 -6.95 -13.00 2.10
C ALA A 126 -7.80 -13.49 0.89
N ASN A 127 -7.14 -14.00 -0.15
CA ASN A 127 -7.80 -14.55 -1.33
C ASN A 127 -8.65 -15.79 -1.00
N GLU A 128 -8.14 -16.72 -0.19
CA GLU A 128 -8.89 -17.90 0.28
C GLU A 128 -10.19 -17.52 1.00
N HIS A 129 -10.20 -16.40 1.73
CA HIS A 129 -11.34 -15.88 2.46
C HIS A 129 -12.20 -14.91 1.63
N GLY A 130 -11.95 -14.79 0.33
CA GLY A 130 -12.72 -13.97 -0.59
C GLY A 130 -12.53 -12.46 -0.40
N LYS A 131 -11.47 -12.03 0.29
CA LYS A 131 -11.06 -10.63 0.30
C LYS A 131 -10.41 -10.28 -1.03
N GLU A 132 -10.69 -9.08 -1.51
CA GLU A 132 -9.97 -8.50 -2.64
C GLU A 132 -8.61 -7.98 -2.11
N THR A 133 -7.54 -8.13 -2.89
CA THR A 133 -6.18 -7.77 -2.43
C THR A 133 -5.54 -6.67 -3.28
N ILE A 134 -4.97 -5.67 -2.61
CA ILE A 134 -4.21 -4.60 -3.25
C ILE A 134 -2.80 -4.60 -2.64
N ILE A 135 -1.78 -4.66 -3.48
CA ILE A 135 -0.39 -4.49 -3.04
C ILE A 135 0.17 -3.18 -3.61
N PHE A 136 0.73 -2.36 -2.74
CA PHE A 136 1.53 -1.19 -3.11
C PHE A 136 3.00 -1.59 -3.04
N GLY A 137 3.61 -1.70 -4.22
CA GLY A 137 5.02 -1.99 -4.38
C GLY A 137 5.84 -0.72 -4.62
N VAL A 138 7.14 -0.81 -4.37
CA VAL A 138 8.11 0.23 -4.72
C VAL A 138 9.27 -0.40 -5.46
N GLU A 139 9.77 0.28 -6.48
CA GLU A 139 10.94 -0.14 -7.26
C GLU A 139 12.20 0.64 -6.82
N PRO A 140 13.41 0.12 -7.08
CA PRO A 140 13.69 -1.20 -7.64
C PRO A 140 13.50 -2.33 -6.61
N GLY A 141 13.16 -3.52 -7.11
CA GLY A 141 13.17 -4.75 -6.31
C GLY A 141 11.80 -5.18 -5.82
N PHE A 142 10.72 -4.77 -6.48
CA PHE A 142 9.39 -5.25 -6.13
C PHE A 142 9.24 -6.75 -6.45
N SER A 143 8.77 -7.52 -5.47
CA SER A 143 8.65 -8.97 -5.57
C SER A 143 7.64 -9.41 -6.64
N THR A 144 8.10 -10.19 -7.63
CA THR A 144 7.23 -10.86 -8.61
C THR A 144 6.25 -11.81 -7.93
N ALA A 145 6.62 -12.40 -6.78
CA ALA A 145 5.75 -13.30 -6.05
C ALA A 145 4.54 -12.57 -5.44
N LEU A 146 4.73 -11.37 -4.91
CA LEU A 146 3.63 -10.51 -4.41
C LEU A 146 2.73 -10.05 -5.56
N ARG A 147 3.34 -9.61 -6.67
CA ARG A 147 2.62 -9.20 -7.89
C ARG A 147 1.63 -10.27 -8.35
N ASN A 148 2.07 -11.51 -8.40
CA ASN A 148 1.27 -12.63 -8.91
C ASN A 148 0.22 -13.14 -7.92
N SER A 149 0.33 -12.77 -6.64
CA SER A 149 -0.57 -13.25 -5.57
C SER A 149 -1.63 -12.21 -5.18
N SER A 150 -1.63 -11.03 -5.83
CA SER A 150 -2.53 -9.91 -5.52
C SER A 150 -3.47 -9.64 -6.70
N ASP A 151 -4.70 -9.22 -6.43
CA ASP A 151 -5.67 -8.84 -7.47
C ASP A 151 -5.25 -7.54 -8.17
N TYR A 152 -4.77 -6.57 -7.39
CA TYR A 152 -4.30 -5.29 -7.90
C TYR A 152 -2.91 -4.96 -7.38
N VAL A 153 -2.11 -4.37 -8.26
CA VAL A 153 -0.74 -3.96 -7.97
C VAL A 153 -0.60 -2.49 -8.35
N VAL A 154 -0.24 -1.68 -7.36
CA VAL A 154 0.09 -0.26 -7.55
C VAL A 154 1.58 -0.11 -7.32
N ILE A 155 2.32 0.41 -8.30
CA ILE A 155 3.73 0.75 -8.11
C ILE A 155 3.78 2.24 -7.76
N LEU A 156 4.30 2.53 -6.57
CA LEU A 156 4.56 3.88 -6.13
C LEU A 156 5.81 4.37 -6.86
N ASN A 157 5.68 5.47 -7.59
CA ASN A 157 6.82 6.06 -8.27
C ASN A 157 7.70 6.74 -7.22
N THR A 158 8.92 6.23 -7.01
CA THR A 158 10.02 7.08 -6.57
C THR A 158 10.09 8.22 -7.58
N GLY A 159 9.89 9.48 -7.17
CA GLY A 159 9.88 10.60 -8.09
C GLY A 159 11.08 10.53 -9.03
N GLU A 160 10.82 10.34 -10.33
CA GLU A 160 11.84 10.65 -11.32
C GLU A 160 12.08 12.15 -11.18
N VAL A 161 13.21 12.54 -10.59
CA VAL A 161 13.77 13.85 -10.87
C VAL A 161 14.14 13.81 -12.35
N SER A 162 13.24 14.31 -13.20
CA SER A 162 13.57 14.66 -14.57
C SER A 162 14.58 15.79 -14.50
N ILE A 163 15.88 15.47 -14.61
CA ILE A 163 16.90 16.46 -14.94
C ILE A 163 16.66 16.79 -16.42
N PRO A 164 16.31 18.03 -16.79
CA PRO A 164 16.21 18.40 -18.19
C PRO A 164 17.57 18.16 -18.87
N GLU A 165 17.59 17.49 -20.03
CA GLU A 165 18.80 17.22 -20.81
C GLU A 165 19.52 18.50 -21.32
N GLU A 166 18.97 19.70 -21.04
CA GLU A 166 19.53 20.99 -21.48
C GLU A 166 20.64 21.56 -20.58
N GLU A 167 20.99 20.94 -19.45
CA GLU A 167 22.17 21.36 -18.64
C GLU A 167 23.36 20.39 -18.72
N MET A 168 23.39 19.53 -19.73
CA MET A 168 24.51 18.59 -19.98
C MET A 168 25.35 18.94 -21.22
N SER A 169 25.29 20.20 -21.66
CA SER A 169 26.18 20.79 -22.68
C SER A 169 26.80 22.09 -22.20
#